data_AF-A0A925B460-F1
#
_entry.id   AF-A0A925B460-F1
#
_cell.length_a   1.000
_cell.length_b   1.000
_cell.length_c   1.000
_cell.angle_alpha   90.00
_cell.angle_beta   90.00
_cell.angle_gamma   90.00
#
_symmetry.space_group_name_H-M   'P 1'
#
loop_
_entity.id
_entity.type
_entity.pdbx_description
1 polymer ?
#
loop_
_entity_poly.entity_id
_entity_poly.type
_entity_poly.pdbx_seq_one_letter_code
_entity_poly.pdbx_strand_id
1 'polypeptide(L)'
;MEQVKTSLALVIAVLLQWSLREQIPPIAYVNFPLLVVVFVALNRESLKAMLFGSISGIAVDALSLGLLGAGGFSQTLTAFCVAELARRVLLLDNPLLRIPVIAGASLLNGILYYALHRLLGQRLDVPLLETL
;
A
#
# COMPACT_ATOMS: atom_id res chain seq x y z
N MET A 1 -15.92 6.54 -16.34
CA MET A 1 -16.12 5.11 -16.01
C MET A 1 -14.90 4.48 -15.35
N GLU A 2 -13.67 4.80 -15.78
CA GLU A 2 -12.44 4.20 -15.24
C GLU A 2 -12.20 4.49 -13.75
N GLN A 3 -12.49 5.71 -13.28
CA GLN A 3 -12.39 6.08 -11.86
C GLN A 3 -13.30 5.26 -10.95
N VAL A 4 -14.50 4.89 -11.42
CA VAL A 4 -15.43 4.04 -10.67
C VAL A 4 -14.85 2.65 -10.51
N LYS A 5 -14.23 2.10 -11.57
CA LYS A 5 -13.56 0.80 -11.53
C LYS A 5 -12.40 0.78 -10.54
N THR A 6 -11.54 1.81 -10.54
CA THR A 6 -10.40 1.88 -9.61
C THR A 6 -10.85 2.04 -8.16
N SER A 7 -11.90 2.83 -7.93
CA SER A 7 -12.44 3.03 -6.58
C SER A 7 -13.09 1.74 -6.05
N LEU A 8 -13.87 1.07 -6.90
CA LEU A 8 -14.46 -0.23 -6.57
C LEU A 8 -13.39 -1.28 -6.29
N ALA A 9 -12.32 -1.33 -7.10
CA ALA A 9 -11.19 -2.22 -6.89
C ALA A 9 -10.50 -1.95 -5.55
N LEU A 10 -10.35 -0.68 -5.15
CA LEU A 10 -9.78 -0.31 -3.85
C LEU A 10 -10.65 -0.80 -2.69
N VAL A 11 -11.97 -0.58 -2.78
CA VAL A 11 -12.93 -1.05 -1.76
C VAL A 11 -12.87 -2.57 -1.63
N ILE A 12 -12.91 -3.29 -2.76
CA ILE A 12 -12.78 -4.75 -2.78
C ILE A 12 -11.44 -5.17 -2.15
N ALA A 13 -10.34 -4.51 -2.50
CA ALA A 13 -9.02 -4.83 -1.95
C ALA A 13 -8.93 -4.65 -0.43
N VAL A 14 -9.55 -3.59 0.11
CA VAL A 14 -9.63 -3.37 1.58
C VAL A 14 -10.46 -4.45 2.25
N LEU A 15 -11.64 -4.78 1.71
CA LEU A 15 -12.50 -5.83 2.25
C LEU A 15 -11.81 -7.20 2.20
N LEU A 16 -11.11 -7.48 1.10
CA LEU A 16 -10.36 -8.71 0.87
C LEU A 16 -9.18 -8.81 1.85
N GLN A 17 -8.46 -7.70 2.06
CA GLN A 17 -7.40 -7.63 3.08
C GLN A 17 -7.93 -7.99 4.46
N TRP A 18 -9.05 -7.39 4.86
CA TRP A 18 -9.63 -7.63 6.17
C TRP A 18 -10.14 -9.07 6.33
N SER A 19 -10.88 -9.59 5.34
CA SER A 19 -11.50 -10.91 5.42
C SER A 19 -10.50 -12.08 5.33
N LEU A 20 -9.47 -11.96 4.50
CA LEU A 20 -8.51 -13.06 4.27
C LEU A 20 -7.34 -13.05 5.25
N ARG A 21 -7.03 -11.91 5.88
CA ARG A 21 -5.92 -11.78 6.83
C ARG A 21 -6.02 -12.80 7.97
N GLU A 22 -7.23 -13.11 8.44
CA GLU A 22 -7.43 -14.08 9.54
C GLU A 22 -7.58 -15.53 9.04
N GLN A 23 -8.07 -15.73 7.82
CA GLN A 23 -8.41 -17.07 7.31
C GLN A 23 -7.23 -17.80 6.66
N ILE A 24 -6.29 -17.07 6.06
CA ILE A 24 -5.18 -17.66 5.29
C ILE A 24 -3.86 -16.98 5.70
N PRO A 25 -3.06 -17.60 6.59
CA PRO A 25 -1.84 -17.00 7.13
C PRO A 25 -0.85 -16.45 6.10
N PRO A 26 -0.54 -17.15 4.97
CA PRO A 26 0.39 -16.59 3.98
C PRO A 26 -0.18 -15.39 3.19
N ILE A 27 -1.50 -15.21 3.15
CA ILE A 27 -2.13 -14.07 2.47
C ILE A 27 -2.10 -12.81 3.34
N ALA A 28 -1.94 -12.95 4.66
CA ALA A 28 -1.82 -11.81 5.56
C ALA A 28 -0.64 -10.87 5.24
N TYR A 29 0.42 -11.41 4.61
CA TYR A 29 1.60 -10.66 4.16
C TYR A 29 1.35 -9.85 2.88
N VAL A 30 0.36 -10.22 2.07
CA VAL A 30 0.06 -9.49 0.84
C VAL A 30 -0.80 -8.27 1.21
N ASN A 31 -0.31 -7.08 0.85
CA ASN A 31 -1.07 -5.84 0.99
C ASN A 31 -1.86 -5.54 -0.29
N PHE A 32 -3.10 -6.04 -0.36
CA PHE A 32 -3.97 -5.87 -1.53
C PHE A 32 -4.29 -4.40 -1.85
N PRO A 33 -4.62 -3.53 -0.87
CA PRO A 33 -4.87 -2.13 -1.17
C PRO A 33 -3.63 -1.45 -1.78
N LEU A 34 -2.42 -1.78 -1.30
CA LEU A 34 -1.18 -1.23 -1.85
C LEU A 34 -1.02 -1.57 -3.34
N LEU A 35 -1.42 -2.77 -3.78
CA LEU A 35 -1.36 -3.13 -5.21
C LEU A 35 -2.23 -2.21 -6.08
N VAL A 36 -3.45 -1.89 -5.63
CA VAL A 36 -4.33 -0.96 -6.35
C VAL A 36 -3.75 0.44 -6.35
N VAL A 37 -3.20 0.89 -5.22
CA VAL A 37 -2.56 2.20 -5.08
C VAL A 37 -1.34 2.34 -5.99
N VAL A 38 -0.47 1.32 -6.04
CA VAL A 38 0.69 1.27 -6.94
C VAL A 38 0.25 1.26 -8.39
N PHE A 39 -0.82 0.55 -8.74
CA PHE A 39 -1.38 0.58 -10.08
C PHE A 39 -1.83 2.00 -10.47
N VAL A 40 -2.52 2.72 -9.60
CA VAL A 40 -2.91 4.12 -9.85
C VAL A 40 -1.68 5.03 -9.93
N ALA A 41 -0.69 4.83 -9.06
CA ALA A 41 0.56 5.59 -9.07
C ALA A 41 1.34 5.43 -10.39
N LEU A 42 1.40 4.21 -10.93
CA LEU A 42 2.03 3.90 -12.21
C LEU A 42 1.35 4.60 -13.41
N ASN A 43 0.06 4.94 -13.29
CA ASN A 43 -0.66 5.75 -14.28
C ASN A 43 -0.36 7.26 -14.17
N ARG A 44 0.62 7.66 -13.36
CA ARG A 44 1.10 9.04 -13.16
C ARG A 44 0.08 9.99 -12.52
N GLU A 45 -0.98 9.45 -11.94
CA GLU A 45 -1.98 10.21 -11.18
C GLU A 45 -1.54 10.37 -9.71
N SER A 46 -0.45 11.12 -9.47
CA SER A 46 0.19 11.22 -8.15
C SER A 46 -0.78 11.61 -7.02
N LEU A 47 -1.59 12.66 -7.24
CA LEU A 47 -2.55 13.12 -6.23
C LEU A 47 -3.61 12.06 -5.89
N LYS A 48 -4.11 11.36 -6.90
CA LYS A 48 -5.11 10.31 -6.71
C LYS A 48 -4.50 9.08 -6.04
N ALA A 49 -3.28 8.70 -6.42
CA ALA A 49 -2.56 7.59 -5.79
C ALA A 49 -2.31 7.88 -4.30
N MET A 50 -1.87 9.10 -3.96
CA MET A 50 -1.71 9.53 -2.57
C MET A 50 -3.02 9.49 -1.79
N LEU A 51 -4.12 10.01 -2.36
CA LEU A 51 -5.44 9.96 -1.71
C LEU A 51 -5.90 8.52 -1.50
N PHE A 52 -5.74 7.66 -2.50
CA PHE A 52 -6.15 6.26 -2.41
C PHE A 52 -5.32 5.53 -1.36
N GLY A 53 -4.00 5.75 -1.33
CA GLY A 53 -3.11 5.21 -0.30
C GLY A 53 -3.47 5.67 1.11
N SER A 54 -3.79 6.97 1.27
CA SER A 54 -4.22 7.52 2.55
C SER A 54 -5.51 6.87 3.04
N ILE A 55 -6.54 6.86 2.19
CA ILE A 55 -7.87 6.33 2.52
C ILE A 55 -7.77 4.83 2.81
N SER A 56 -7.09 4.06 1.97
CA SER A 56 -6.95 2.61 2.18
C SER A 56 -6.15 2.30 3.43
N GLY A 57 -5.10 3.06 3.71
CA GLY A 57 -4.22 2.83 4.84
C GLY A 57 -4.95 3.08 6.15
N ILE A 58 -5.65 4.21 6.24
CA ILE A 58 -6.51 4.51 7.39
C ILE A 58 -7.61 3.46 7.56
N ALA A 59 -8.23 3.02 6.46
CA ALA A 59 -9.28 2.01 6.52
C ALA A 59 -8.75 0.67 7.06
N VAL A 60 -7.58 0.21 6.60
CA VAL A 60 -6.96 -1.03 7.09
C VAL A 60 -6.53 -0.89 8.55
N ASP A 61 -5.95 0.25 8.93
CA ASP A 61 -5.55 0.49 10.33
C ASP A 61 -6.76 0.43 11.26
N ALA A 62 -7.87 1.07 10.87
CA ALA A 62 -9.12 1.09 11.63
C ALA A 62 -9.75 -0.30 11.76
N LEU A 63 -9.71 -1.10 10.69
CA LEU A 63 -10.23 -2.48 10.69
C LEU A 63 -9.36 -3.45 11.47
N SER A 64 -8.05 -3.19 11.56
CA SER A 64 -7.08 -4.06 12.26
C SER A 64 -6.94 -3.73 13.75
N LEU A 65 -7.67 -2.71 14.26
CA LEU A 65 -7.56 -2.19 15.63
C LEU A 65 -6.12 -1.79 16.02
N GLY A 66 -5.28 -1.47 15.03
CA GLY A 66 -3.88 -1.11 15.22
C GLY A 66 -3.68 0.39 15.44
N LEU A 67 -2.44 0.84 15.28
CA LEU A 67 -2.11 2.26 15.32
C LEU A 67 -2.75 3.00 14.14
N LEU A 68 -3.83 3.73 14.42
CA LEU A 68 -4.56 4.47 13.41
C LEU A 68 -3.68 5.56 12.78
N GLY A 69 -3.49 5.47 11.45
CA GLY A 69 -2.74 6.43 10.66
C GLY A 69 -1.32 5.98 10.31
N ALA A 70 -0.80 4.89 10.88
CA ALA A 70 0.50 4.35 10.49
C ALA A 70 0.48 3.81 9.05
N GLY A 71 -0.52 3.00 8.70
CA GLY A 71 -0.78 2.53 7.35
C GLY A 71 -1.21 3.68 6.44
N GLY A 72 -2.03 4.60 6.96
CA GLY A 72 -2.40 5.83 6.25
C GLY A 72 -1.19 6.62 5.76
N PHE A 73 -0.22 6.89 6.64
CA PHE A 73 1.00 7.60 6.27
C PHE A 73 1.90 6.76 5.35
N SER A 74 2.18 5.51 5.71
CA SER A 74 3.12 4.67 4.96
C SER A 74 2.67 4.47 3.51
N GLN A 75 1.39 4.20 3.29
CA GLN A 75 0.84 3.99 1.95
C GLN A 75 0.81 5.30 1.15
N THR A 76 0.51 6.42 1.78
CA THR A 76 0.53 7.74 1.11
C THR A 76 1.94 8.08 0.62
N LEU A 77 2.95 7.96 1.47
CA LEU A 77 4.33 8.27 1.12
C LEU A 77 4.87 7.30 0.07
N THR A 78 4.53 6.02 0.18
CA THR A 78 4.87 5.01 -0.82
C THR A 78 4.24 5.33 -2.17
N ALA A 79 2.94 5.69 -2.20
CA ALA A 79 2.24 6.07 -3.41
C ALA A 79 2.88 7.28 -4.09
N PHE A 80 3.27 8.29 -3.31
CA PHE A 80 3.99 9.46 -3.80
C PHE A 80 5.33 9.08 -4.45
N CYS A 81 6.15 8.29 -3.75
CA CYS A 81 7.44 7.83 -4.26
C CYS A 81 7.30 7.03 -5.57
N VAL A 82 6.32 6.12 -5.64
CA VAL A 82 6.04 5.33 -6.84
C VAL A 82 5.55 6.21 -7.98
N ALA A 83 4.67 7.17 -7.72
CA ALA A 83 4.16 8.08 -8.74
C ALA A 83 5.26 8.98 -9.31
N GLU A 84 6.16 9.52 -8.47
CA GLU A 84 7.31 10.29 -8.92
C GLU A 84 8.30 9.44 -9.71
N LEU A 85 8.55 8.19 -9.29
CA LEU A 85 9.38 7.25 -10.03
C LEU A 85 8.79 6.94 -11.41
N ALA A 86 7.48 6.68 -11.48
CA ALA A 86 6.75 6.42 -12.73
C ALA A 86 6.79 7.60 -13.70
N ARG A 87 6.85 8.82 -13.16
CA ARG A 87 6.96 10.06 -13.94
C ARG A 87 8.37 10.26 -14.50
N ARG A 88 9.40 9.92 -13.74
CA ARG A 88 10.82 10.11 -14.12
C ARG A 88 11.37 9.01 -15.02
N VAL A 89 10.97 7.76 -14.79
CA VAL A 89 11.62 6.59 -15.41
C VAL A 89 10.97 6.15 -16.73
N LEU A 90 9.92 6.83 -17.23
CA LEU A 90 9.26 6.45 -18.50
C LEU A 90 8.94 4.94 -18.56
N LEU A 91 8.34 4.40 -17.47
CA LEU A 91 7.97 2.98 -17.29
C LEU A 91 6.90 2.44 -18.28
N LEU A 92 6.67 3.09 -19.43
CA LEU A 92 5.61 2.74 -20.37
C LEU A 92 5.94 1.52 -21.23
N ASP A 93 7.22 1.27 -21.55
CA ASP A 93 7.54 0.34 -22.64
C ASP A 93 7.71 -1.12 -22.18
N ASN A 94 7.96 -1.36 -20.88
CA ASN A 94 8.24 -2.70 -20.38
C ASN A 94 7.32 -3.10 -19.20
N PRO A 95 6.32 -3.99 -19.42
CA PRO A 95 5.46 -4.48 -18.33
C PRO A 95 6.24 -5.24 -17.25
N LEU A 96 7.40 -5.82 -17.62
CA LEU A 96 8.34 -6.47 -16.70
C LEU A 96 8.83 -5.53 -15.59
N LEU A 97 8.93 -4.24 -15.88
CA LEU A 97 9.44 -3.22 -14.96
C LEU A 97 8.44 -2.88 -13.84
N ARG A 98 7.18 -3.36 -13.94
CA ARG A 98 6.18 -3.24 -12.87
C ARG A 98 6.49 -4.15 -11.68
N ILE A 99 7.09 -5.31 -11.91
CA ILE A 99 7.44 -6.27 -10.86
C ILE A 99 8.40 -5.66 -9.82
N PRO A 100 9.57 -5.10 -10.21
CA PRO A 100 10.48 -4.49 -9.25
C PRO A 100 9.89 -3.25 -8.58
N VAL A 101 9.00 -2.51 -9.26
CA VAL A 101 8.31 -1.36 -8.65
C VAL A 101 7.34 -1.80 -7.57
N ILE A 102 6.54 -2.84 -7.82
CA ILE A 102 5.62 -3.40 -6.82
C ILE A 102 6.43 -3.94 -5.63
N ALA A 103 7.49 -4.72 -5.88
CA ALA A 103 8.35 -5.23 -4.83
C ALA A 103 8.99 -4.09 -4.01
N GLY A 104 9.53 -3.06 -4.67
CA GLY A 104 10.10 -1.89 -4.02
C GLY A 104 9.05 -1.09 -3.22
N ALA A 105 7.82 -0.99 -3.72
CA ALA A 105 6.71 -0.34 -3.02
C ALA A 105 6.32 -1.09 -1.75
N SER A 106 6.20 -2.43 -1.81
CA SER A 106 5.95 -3.26 -0.62
C SER A 106 7.05 -3.09 0.42
N LEU A 107 8.32 -3.17 -0.01
CA LEU A 107 9.47 -2.98 0.88
C LEU A 107 9.45 -1.60 1.55
N LEU A 108 9.27 -0.54 0.75
CA LEU A 108 9.22 0.83 1.25
C LEU A 108 8.06 1.01 2.24
N ASN A 109 6.86 0.53 1.90
CA ASN A 109 5.70 0.64 2.77
C ASN A 109 5.90 -0.10 4.11
N GLY A 110 6.43 -1.32 4.08
CA GLY A 110 6.71 -2.09 5.30
C GLY A 110 7.76 -1.43 6.19
N ILE A 111 8.85 -0.92 5.62
CA ILE A 111 9.88 -0.15 6.35
C ILE A 111 9.26 1.08 7.01
N LEU A 112 8.46 1.86 6.27
CA LEU A 112 7.81 3.06 6.79
C LEU A 112 6.82 2.73 7.91
N TYR A 113 6.00 1.71 7.72
CA TYR A 113 5.02 1.25 8.71
C TYR A 113 5.71 0.80 10.00
N TYR A 114 6.76 -0.02 9.88
CA TYR A 114 7.55 -0.49 11.03
C TYR A 114 8.27 0.67 11.74
N ALA A 115 8.88 1.58 10.98
CA ALA A 115 9.56 2.74 11.52
C ALA A 115 8.60 3.64 12.32
N LEU A 116 7.38 3.86 11.82
CA LEU A 116 6.34 4.62 12.52
C LEU A 116 5.95 4.01 13.86
N HIS A 117 5.70 2.71 13.90
CA HIS A 117 5.37 2.02 15.15
C HIS A 117 6.50 2.15 16.16
N ARG A 118 7.75 1.97 15.73
CA ARG A 118 8.92 2.16 16.61
C ARG A 118 9.06 3.60 17.10
N LEU A 119 8.93 4.59 16.21
CA LEU A 119 9.06 6.01 16.56
C LEU A 119 8.00 6.44 17.57
N LEU A 120 6.80 5.86 17.49
CA LEU A 120 5.69 6.12 18.40
C LEU A 120 5.69 5.22 19.65
N GLY A 121 6.77 4.47 19.88
CA GLY A 121 6.96 3.66 21.08
C GLY A 121 6.14 2.38 21.14
N GLN A 122 5.48 1.98 20.04
CA GLN A 122 4.76 0.72 19.96
C GLN A 122 5.72 -0.42 19.61
N ARG A 123 5.73 -1.47 20.41
CA ARG A 123 6.42 -2.72 20.08
C ARG A 123 5.51 -3.54 19.15
N LEU A 124 5.90 -3.63 17.90
CA LEU A 124 5.45 -4.70 17.02
C LEU A 124 6.18 -5.98 17.48
N ASP A 125 5.44 -6.95 18.01
CA ASP A 125 5.98 -8.28 18.32
C ASP A 125 6.28 -9.10 17.04
N VAL A 126 5.84 -8.60 15.89
CA VAL A 126 6.12 -9.17 14.56
C VAL A 126 7.42 -8.60 13.97
N PRO A 127 8.32 -9.47 13.44
CA PRO A 127 9.56 -9.06 12.80
C PRO A 127 9.31 -8.25 11.52
N LEU A 128 10.27 -7.39 11.14
CA LEU A 128 10.16 -6.50 9.97
C LEU A 128 9.80 -7.27 8.69
N LEU A 129 10.33 -8.50 8.53
CA LEU A 129 10.04 -9.34 7.36
C LEU A 129 8.55 -9.70 7.20
N GLU A 130 7.78 -9.73 8.29
CA GLU A 130 6.34 -10.01 8.28
C GLU A 130 5.51 -8.76 7.96
N THR A 131 6.15 -7.58 7.91
CA THR A 131 5.52 -6.31 7.53
C THR A 131 5.78 -5.91 6.08
N LEU A 132 6.64 -6.65 5.36
CA LEU A 132 7.00 -6.44 3.95
C LEU A 132 6.09 -7.24 3.01
#